data_AF-A0A5S9MAV9-F1
#
_entry.id   AF-A0A5S9MAV9-F1
#
_cell.length_a   1.000
_cell.length_b   1.000
_cell.length_c   1.000
_cell.angle_alpha   90.00
_cell.angle_beta   90.00
_cell.angle_gamma   90.00
#
_symmetry.space_group_name_H-M   'P 1'
#
loop_
_entity.id
_entity.type
_entity.pdbx_description
1 polymer ?
#
loop_
_entity_poly.entity_id
_entity_poly.type
_entity_poly.pdbx_seq_one_letter_code
_entity_poly.pdbx_strand_id
1 'polypeptide(L)'
;MSPLAEKVAAREGIDLANVAGSGAHGKIMKSDVTAAKTVESSPAKTQKLAGMRKVIADRMSQSAFTAPHVTLTSEIDMTKAKEIRKQLLPAIEKETGYRLSFTEIIIHAVSNVLTRHPQINMTFEQNELHFHDDVHIGLAVAVKDGLMVPVISHANQKGLKQLTKEAKEIGRNARDQKLLPDQLKGSFFYH
;
A
#
# COMPACT_ATOMS: atom_id res chain seq x y z
N MET A 1 -0.35 -14.89 -53.95
CA MET A 1 -1.23 -14.45 -52.85
C MET A 1 -2.64 -15.00 -53.05
N SER A 2 -3.45 -15.20 -52.00
CA SER A 2 -4.84 -15.66 -52.13
C SER A 2 -5.84 -14.48 -52.15
N PRO A 3 -6.91 -14.51 -52.97
CA PRO A 3 -7.89 -13.40 -53.06
C PRO A 3 -8.63 -13.11 -51.73
N LEU A 4 -8.68 -14.11 -50.83
CA LEU A 4 -9.33 -14.01 -49.54
C LEU A 4 -8.46 -13.27 -48.51
N ALA A 5 -7.13 -13.36 -48.62
CA ALA A 5 -6.20 -12.63 -47.75
C ALA A 5 -6.19 -11.12 -48.07
N GLU A 6 -6.28 -10.76 -49.35
CA GLU A 6 -6.31 -9.37 -49.83
C GLU A 6 -7.57 -8.63 -49.33
N LYS A 7 -8.76 -9.25 -49.44
CA LYS A 7 -10.00 -8.68 -48.91
C LYS A 7 -9.98 -8.49 -47.39
N VAL A 8 -9.32 -9.39 -46.66
CA VAL A 8 -9.21 -9.29 -45.20
C VAL A 8 -8.21 -8.21 -44.81
N ALA A 9 -7.07 -8.09 -45.49
CA ALA A 9 -6.11 -7.02 -45.22
C ALA A 9 -6.66 -5.63 -45.55
N ALA A 10 -7.38 -5.47 -46.67
CA ALA A 10 -8.02 -4.21 -47.04
C ALA A 10 -9.11 -3.77 -46.05
N ARG A 11 -9.84 -4.73 -45.46
CA ARG A 11 -10.86 -4.45 -44.43
C ARG A 11 -10.25 -4.09 -43.08
N GLU A 12 -9.12 -4.70 -42.74
CA GLU A 12 -8.48 -4.59 -41.43
C GLU A 12 -7.34 -3.56 -41.41
N GLY A 13 -7.02 -2.91 -42.54
CA GLY A 13 -6.01 -1.85 -42.65
C GLY A 13 -4.56 -2.32 -42.54
N ILE A 14 -4.29 -3.60 -42.81
CA ILE A 14 -2.99 -4.23 -42.58
C ILE A 14 -2.12 -4.14 -43.84
N ASP A 15 -0.90 -3.59 -43.70
CA ASP A 15 0.09 -3.59 -44.78
C ASP A 15 0.69 -4.99 -44.97
N LEU A 16 0.43 -5.55 -46.14
CA LEU A 16 0.78 -6.92 -46.52
C LEU A 16 2.25 -7.08 -46.90
N ALA A 17 3.00 -5.99 -47.09
CA ALA A 17 4.40 -6.03 -47.48
C ALA A 17 5.30 -6.75 -46.46
N ASN A 18 4.90 -6.77 -45.18
CA ASN A 18 5.66 -7.35 -44.07
C ASN A 18 5.06 -8.66 -43.53
N VAL A 19 4.05 -9.23 -44.19
CA VAL A 19 3.37 -10.45 -43.73
C VAL A 19 3.99 -11.68 -44.40
N ALA A 20 4.67 -12.52 -43.61
CA ALA A 20 5.22 -13.78 -44.08
C ALA A 20 4.09 -14.78 -44.38
N GLY A 21 3.99 -15.23 -45.64
CA GLY A 21 2.92 -16.11 -46.09
C GLY A 21 3.21 -17.59 -45.81
N SER A 22 2.30 -18.27 -45.12
CA SER A 22 2.45 -19.69 -44.73
C SER A 22 1.87 -20.69 -45.74
N GLY A 23 1.24 -20.22 -46.82
CA GLY A 23 0.64 -21.08 -47.85
C GLY A 23 1.64 -21.65 -48.87
N ALA A 24 1.19 -22.63 -49.67
CA ALA A 24 2.00 -23.26 -50.72
C ALA A 24 2.61 -22.23 -51.69
N HIS A 25 3.93 -22.32 -51.88
CA HIS A 25 4.77 -21.35 -52.60
C HIS A 25 4.80 -19.93 -51.98
N GLY A 26 4.71 -19.81 -50.65
CA GLY A 26 4.84 -18.53 -49.94
C GLY A 26 3.63 -17.60 -50.08
N LYS A 27 2.46 -18.14 -50.40
CA LYS A 27 1.24 -17.33 -50.56
C LYS A 27 0.70 -16.93 -49.18
N ILE A 28 0.48 -15.63 -48.97
CA ILE A 28 -0.19 -15.10 -47.78
C ILE A 28 -1.64 -15.60 -47.72
N MET A 29 -1.96 -16.28 -46.63
CA MET A 29 -3.29 -16.79 -46.31
C MET A 29 -4.00 -15.87 -45.31
N LYS A 30 -5.32 -16.03 -45.18
CA LYS A 30 -6.13 -15.25 -44.23
C LYS A 30 -5.62 -15.36 -42.79
N SER A 31 -5.12 -16.53 -42.39
CA SER A 31 -4.52 -16.81 -41.09
C SER A 31 -3.32 -15.91 -40.78
N ASP A 32 -2.49 -15.63 -41.78
CA ASP A 32 -1.26 -14.83 -41.62
C ASP A 32 -1.61 -13.36 -41.39
N VAL A 33 -2.63 -12.85 -42.08
CA VAL A 33 -3.14 -11.49 -41.91
C VAL A 33 -3.79 -11.32 -40.53
N THR A 34 -4.55 -12.31 -40.06
CA THR A 34 -5.12 -12.27 -38.71
C THR A 34 -4.07 -12.40 -37.61
N ALA A 35 -3.00 -13.16 -37.85
CA ALA A 35 -1.89 -13.29 -36.92
C ALA A 35 -1.05 -12.00 -36.84
N ALA A 36 -0.84 -11.31 -37.96
CA ALA A 36 -0.16 -10.01 -37.98
C ALA A 36 -0.88 -8.95 -37.12
N LYS A 37 -2.23 -8.96 -37.09
CA LYS A 37 -3.02 -8.05 -36.24
C LYS A 37 -2.75 -8.22 -34.74
N THR A 38 -2.46 -9.44 -34.30
CA THR A 38 -2.10 -9.74 -32.91
C THR A 38 -0.69 -9.28 -32.53
N VAL A 39 0.18 -8.99 -33.51
CA VAL A 39 1.57 -8.55 -33.31
C VAL A 39 1.73 -7.03 -33.45
N GLU A 40 0.66 -6.28 -33.79
CA GLU A 40 0.60 -4.86 -33.50
C GLU A 40 0.56 -4.65 -31.98
N SER A 41 1.74 -4.72 -31.37
CA SER A 41 1.99 -4.30 -30.02
C SER A 41 1.51 -2.85 -29.92
N SER A 42 0.36 -2.65 -29.29
CA SER A 42 -0.05 -1.33 -28.83
C SER A 42 1.15 -0.71 -28.11
N PRO A 43 1.61 0.50 -28.48
CA PRO A 43 2.81 1.06 -27.89
C PRO A 43 2.61 1.07 -26.37
N ALA A 44 3.52 0.40 -25.66
CA ALA A 44 3.46 0.29 -24.22
C ALA A 44 3.35 1.70 -23.62
N LYS A 45 2.19 2.04 -23.04
CA LYS A 45 1.96 3.34 -22.43
C LYS A 45 2.89 3.49 -21.23
N THR A 46 4.02 4.14 -21.47
CA THR A 46 5.02 4.41 -20.43
C THR A 46 4.65 5.71 -19.74
N GLN A 47 4.25 5.64 -18.48
CA GLN A 47 4.03 6.81 -17.64
C GLN A 47 5.19 6.94 -16.65
N LYS A 48 5.88 8.08 -16.65
CA LYS A 48 6.88 8.37 -15.61
C LYS A 48 6.19 8.49 -14.26
N LEU A 49 6.69 7.75 -13.27
CA LEU A 49 6.30 7.94 -11.88
C LEU A 49 6.78 9.32 -11.42
N ALA A 50 5.87 10.11 -10.85
CA ALA A 50 6.15 11.44 -10.32
C ALA A 50 5.73 11.54 -8.86
N GLY A 51 6.44 12.40 -8.12
CA GLY A 51 6.13 12.74 -6.72
C GLY A 51 6.05 11.51 -5.80
N MET A 52 4.94 11.42 -5.05
CA MET A 52 4.72 10.42 -4.00
C MET A 52 4.84 8.97 -4.50
N ARG A 53 4.38 8.67 -5.73
CA ARG A 53 4.45 7.29 -6.26
C ARG A 53 5.88 6.81 -6.50
N LYS A 54 6.77 7.72 -6.91
CA LYS A 54 8.19 7.39 -7.10
C LYS A 54 8.84 7.05 -5.75
N VAL A 55 8.61 7.90 -4.74
CA VAL A 55 9.16 7.70 -3.39
C VAL A 55 8.66 6.40 -2.76
N ILE A 56 7.37 6.07 -2.93
CA ILE A 56 6.81 4.79 -2.45
C ILE A 56 7.50 3.62 -3.16
N ALA A 57 7.66 3.67 -4.49
CA ALA A 57 8.31 2.61 -5.25
C ALA A 57 9.78 2.41 -4.81
N ASP A 58 10.53 3.50 -4.64
CA ASP A 58 11.91 3.46 -4.18
C ASP A 58 12.02 2.84 -2.78
N ARG A 59 11.13 3.23 -1.84
CA ARG A 59 11.10 2.69 -0.47
C ARG A 59 10.67 1.22 -0.41
N MET A 60 9.65 0.83 -1.20
CA MET A 60 9.22 -0.57 -1.27
C MET A 60 10.33 -1.46 -1.82
N SER A 61 11.05 -0.99 -2.84
CA SER A 61 12.20 -1.69 -3.40
C SER A 61 13.29 -1.86 -2.34
N GLN A 62 13.68 -0.78 -1.65
CA GLN A 62 14.67 -0.84 -0.57
C GLN A 62 14.28 -1.85 0.53
N SER A 63 13.04 -1.79 1.03
CA SER A 63 12.55 -2.69 2.07
C SER A 63 12.63 -4.17 1.66
N ALA A 64 12.24 -4.50 0.43
CA ALA A 64 12.31 -5.86 -0.09
C ALA A 64 13.74 -6.42 -0.17
N PHE A 65 14.75 -5.55 -0.36
CA PHE A 65 16.15 -5.96 -0.44
C PHE A 65 16.85 -6.02 0.93
N THR A 66 16.42 -5.21 1.90
CA THR A 66 17.13 -5.06 3.18
C THR A 66 16.53 -5.88 4.32
N ALA A 67 15.27 -6.30 4.24
CA ALA A 67 14.58 -6.98 5.35
C ALA A 67 14.15 -8.41 4.99
N PRO A 68 14.54 -9.43 5.76
CA PRO A 68 13.96 -10.77 5.62
C PRO A 68 12.52 -10.75 6.14
N HIS A 69 11.54 -10.72 5.23
CA HIS A 69 10.13 -10.71 5.59
C HIS A 69 9.66 -12.10 6.05
N VAL A 70 9.18 -12.17 7.30
CA VAL A 70 8.46 -13.34 7.82
C VAL A 70 6.99 -12.95 8.02
N THR A 71 6.09 -13.65 7.34
CA THR A 71 4.65 -13.44 7.50
C THR A 71 4.11 -14.38 8.56
N LEU A 72 3.59 -13.82 9.65
CA LEU A 72 2.89 -14.56 10.69
C LEU A 72 1.39 -14.26 10.59
N THR A 73 0.59 -15.30 10.51
CA THR A 73 -0.88 -15.19 10.52
C THR A 73 -1.39 -15.79 11.82
N SER A 74 -2.28 -15.09 12.50
CA SER A 74 -2.94 -15.59 13.72
C SER A 74 -4.37 -15.08 13.77
N GLU A 75 -5.25 -15.90 14.33
CA GLU A 75 -6.65 -15.53 14.57
C GLU A 75 -6.82 -15.07 16.02
N ILE A 76 -7.61 -14.02 16.21
CA ILE A 76 -7.84 -13.42 17.53
C ILE A 76 -9.34 -13.29 17.77
N ASP A 77 -9.82 -13.81 18.90
CA ASP A 77 -11.18 -13.60 19.36
C ASP A 77 -11.38 -12.16 19.88
N MET A 78 -12.22 -11.40 19.18
CA MET A 78 -12.53 -10.01 19.49
C MET A 78 -13.76 -9.81 20.39
N THR A 79 -14.34 -10.88 20.96
CA THR A 79 -15.55 -10.81 21.79
C THR A 79 -15.39 -9.87 22.98
N LYS A 80 -14.34 -10.05 23.79
CA LYS A 80 -14.06 -9.16 24.93
C LYS A 80 -13.73 -7.73 24.50
N ALA A 81 -13.03 -7.57 23.38
CA ALA A 81 -12.73 -6.24 22.84
C ALA A 81 -14.00 -5.49 22.43
N LYS A 82 -15.01 -6.19 21.87
CA LYS A 82 -16.33 -5.61 21.55
C LYS A 82 -17.07 -5.16 22.81
N GLU A 83 -17.04 -5.96 23.87
CA GLU A 83 -17.68 -5.64 25.15
C GLU A 83 -17.07 -4.40 25.81
N ILE A 84 -15.73 -4.38 25.96
CA ILE A 84 -15.00 -3.24 26.52
C ILE A 84 -15.26 -1.98 25.68
N ARG A 85 -15.24 -2.11 24.35
CA ARG A 85 -15.56 -1.00 23.46
C ARG A 85 -16.97 -0.46 23.72
N LYS A 86 -17.98 -1.33 23.87
CA LYS A 86 -19.37 -0.91 24.13
C LYS A 86 -19.49 -0.15 25.45
N GLN A 87 -18.74 -0.56 26.47
CA GLN A 87 -18.73 0.09 27.78
C GLN A 87 -18.04 1.46 27.75
N LEU A 88 -16.89 1.56 27.08
CA LEU A 88 -16.07 2.78 27.09
C LEU A 88 -16.51 3.83 26.06
N LEU A 89 -17.11 3.40 24.95
CA LEU A 89 -17.46 4.30 23.84
C LEU A 89 -18.30 5.51 24.29
N PRO A 90 -19.37 5.39 25.10
CA PRO A 90 -20.18 6.55 25.49
C PRO A 90 -19.38 7.60 26.28
N ALA A 91 -18.50 7.15 27.18
CA ALA A 91 -17.68 8.06 27.99
C ALA A 91 -16.62 8.76 27.13
N ILE A 92 -15.93 8.01 26.26
CA ILE A 92 -14.90 8.55 25.38
C ILE A 92 -15.50 9.52 24.36
N GLU A 93 -16.66 9.18 23.77
CA GLU A 93 -17.34 10.04 22.80
C GLU A 93 -17.80 11.35 23.45
N LYS A 94 -18.31 11.30 24.68
CA LYS A 94 -18.70 12.49 25.43
C LYS A 94 -17.52 13.42 25.74
N GLU A 95 -16.36 12.86 26.09
CA GLU A 95 -15.18 13.64 26.46
C GLU A 95 -14.38 14.15 25.25
N THR A 96 -14.28 13.36 24.19
CA THR A 96 -13.39 13.64 23.06
C THR A 96 -14.12 14.14 21.81
N GLY A 97 -15.43 13.95 21.73
CA GLY A 97 -16.22 14.18 20.51
C GLY A 97 -16.02 13.11 19.44
N TYR A 98 -15.21 12.08 19.70
CA TYR A 98 -14.87 11.04 18.73
C TYR A 98 -15.25 9.65 19.22
N ARG A 99 -15.68 8.79 18.28
CA ARG A 99 -16.06 7.40 18.56
C ARG A 99 -14.83 6.50 18.62
N LEU A 100 -14.69 5.76 19.72
CA LEU A 100 -13.71 4.69 19.86
C LEU A 100 -13.94 3.59 18.80
N SER A 101 -12.88 3.20 18.09
CA SER A 101 -12.84 2.08 17.14
C SER A 101 -11.99 0.92 17.70
N PHE A 102 -11.98 -0.20 16.99
CA PHE A 102 -11.05 -1.31 17.27
C PHE A 102 -9.60 -0.92 16.99
N THR A 103 -9.38 -0.02 16.03
CA THR A 103 -8.04 0.48 15.69
C THR A 103 -7.33 1.04 16.92
N GLU A 104 -7.98 1.90 17.72
CA GLU A 104 -7.32 2.50 18.88
C GLU A 104 -7.16 1.51 20.04
N ILE A 105 -8.03 0.51 20.16
CA ILE A 105 -7.86 -0.61 21.09
C ILE A 105 -6.62 -1.44 20.71
N ILE A 106 -6.45 -1.74 19.42
CA ILE A 106 -5.30 -2.49 18.90
C ILE A 106 -4.02 -1.68 19.10
N ILE A 107 -4.02 -0.39 18.76
CA ILE A 107 -2.88 0.51 18.99
C ILE A 107 -2.47 0.49 20.46
N HIS A 108 -3.43 0.63 21.38
CA HIS A 108 -3.17 0.61 22.82
C HIS A 108 -2.64 -0.76 23.30
N ALA A 109 -3.15 -1.86 22.75
CA ALA A 109 -2.67 -3.19 23.11
C ALA A 109 -1.23 -3.41 22.62
N VAL A 110 -0.97 -3.11 21.34
CA VAL A 110 0.35 -3.26 20.71
C VAL A 110 1.38 -2.36 21.38
N SER A 111 1.04 -1.09 21.65
CA SER A 111 1.99 -0.15 22.28
C SER A 111 2.41 -0.59 23.68
N ASN A 112 1.50 -1.19 24.46
CA ASN A 112 1.80 -1.74 25.77
C ASN A 112 2.55 -3.08 25.73
N VAL A 113 2.42 -3.86 24.65
CA VAL A 113 3.16 -5.12 24.47
C VAL A 113 4.59 -4.81 24.04
N LEU A 114 4.80 -3.84 23.15
CA LEU A 114 6.11 -3.47 22.64
C LEU A 114 7.07 -3.00 23.75
N THR A 115 6.58 -2.34 24.80
CA THR A 115 7.41 -1.97 25.97
C THR A 115 7.92 -3.17 26.76
N ARG A 116 7.29 -4.34 26.64
CA ARG A 116 7.73 -5.59 27.29
C ARG A 116 8.59 -6.47 26.38
N HIS A 117 8.70 -6.11 25.11
CA HIS A 117 9.45 -6.85 24.10
C HIS A 117 10.37 -5.88 23.33
N PRO A 118 11.42 -5.33 24.00
CA PRO A 118 12.29 -4.30 23.41
C PRO A 118 13.01 -4.76 22.14
N GLN A 119 13.26 -6.08 22.00
CA GLN A 119 13.79 -6.69 20.78
C GLN A 119 12.94 -6.52 19.52
N ILE A 120 11.66 -6.12 19.66
CA ILE A 120 10.76 -5.80 18.53
C ILE A 120 10.79 -4.30 18.23
N ASN A 121 11.02 -3.46 19.26
CA ASN A 121 11.09 -2.00 19.11
C ASN A 121 12.55 -1.53 19.01
N MET A 122 13.26 -2.02 17.99
CA MET A 122 14.67 -1.67 17.76
C MET A 122 14.94 -1.39 16.29
N THR A 123 15.99 -0.61 16.02
CA THR A 123 16.51 -0.36 14.67
C THR A 123 17.90 -0.94 14.55
N PHE A 124 18.18 -1.63 13.45
CA PHE A 124 19.52 -2.10 13.11
C PHE A 124 20.13 -1.14 12.08
N GLU A 125 21.17 -0.43 12.48
CA GLU A 125 21.89 0.51 11.62
C GLU A 125 23.39 0.35 11.83
N GLN A 126 24.18 0.30 10.74
CA GLN A 126 25.65 0.28 10.79
C GLN A 126 26.26 -0.76 11.75
N ASN A 127 25.64 -1.94 11.85
CA ASN A 127 26.05 -3.03 12.76
C ASN A 127 25.81 -2.75 14.26
N GLU A 128 24.99 -1.75 14.59
CA GLU A 128 24.52 -1.42 15.92
C GLU A 128 23.01 -1.67 16.05
N LEU A 129 22.59 -2.08 17.25
CA LEU A 129 21.18 -2.25 17.62
C LEU A 129 20.78 -1.08 18.50
N HIS A 130 19.90 -0.22 17.98
CA HIS A 130 19.33 0.90 18.71
C HIS A 130 17.97 0.50 19.26
N PHE A 131 17.88 0.34 20.57
CA PHE A 131 16.64 0.05 21.28
C PHE A 131 15.90 1.35 21.59
N HIS A 132 14.59 1.35 21.42
CA HIS A 132 13.74 2.51 21.69
C HIS A 132 12.81 2.23 22.88
N ASP A 133 12.85 3.11 23.88
CA ASP A 133 11.95 3.04 25.04
C ASP A 133 10.54 3.55 24.70
N ASP A 134 10.48 4.53 23.81
CA ASP A 134 9.22 5.09 23.32
C ASP A 134 8.69 4.33 22.12
N VAL A 135 7.37 4.16 22.10
CA VAL A 135 6.67 3.41 21.06
C VAL A 135 5.91 4.38 20.17
N HIS A 136 6.35 4.50 18.93
CA HIS A 136 5.68 5.28 17.89
C HIS A 136 4.93 4.33 16.95
N ILE A 137 3.66 4.62 16.67
CA ILE A 137 2.82 3.74 15.84
C ILE A 137 2.42 4.48 14.55
N GLY A 138 2.80 3.89 13.42
CA GLY A 138 2.31 4.32 12.11
C GLY A 138 0.86 3.89 11.88
N LEU A 139 0.00 4.83 11.50
CA LEU A 139 -1.39 4.58 11.14
C LEU A 139 -1.55 4.71 9.62
N ALA A 140 -1.81 3.60 8.94
CA ALA A 140 -2.05 3.61 7.50
C ALA A 140 -3.42 4.25 7.17
N VAL A 141 -3.41 5.31 6.37
CA VAL A 141 -4.59 6.08 5.98
C VAL A 141 -4.66 6.19 4.46
N ALA A 142 -5.76 5.69 3.89
CA ALA A 142 -6.05 5.87 2.47
C ALA A 142 -6.44 7.34 2.18
N VAL A 143 -5.82 7.92 1.17
CA VAL A 143 -6.05 9.29 0.71
C VAL A 143 -6.32 9.30 -0.80
N LYS A 144 -6.81 10.42 -1.34
CA LYS A 144 -7.21 10.52 -2.75
C LYS A 144 -6.12 10.08 -3.73
N ASP A 145 -4.86 10.38 -3.40
CA ASP A 145 -3.71 10.14 -4.28
C ASP A 145 -2.84 8.94 -3.87
N GLY A 146 -3.28 8.12 -2.92
CA GLY A 146 -2.56 6.92 -2.49
C GLY A 146 -2.73 6.55 -1.02
N LEU A 147 -1.64 6.12 -0.40
CA LEU A 147 -1.57 5.73 1.01
C LEU A 147 -0.61 6.67 1.73
N MET A 148 -1.02 7.19 2.89
CA MET A 148 -0.13 7.90 3.81
C MET A 148 -0.09 7.17 5.15
N VAL A 149 1.08 7.18 5.80
CA VAL A 149 1.29 6.53 7.10
C VAL A 149 1.76 7.58 8.10
N PRO A 150 0.88 8.42 8.63
CA PRO A 150 1.23 9.31 9.73
C PRO A 150 1.52 8.55 11.03
N VAL A 151 2.24 9.21 11.93
CA VAL A 151 2.76 8.63 13.18
C VAL A 151 2.01 9.16 14.39
N ILE A 152 1.53 8.25 15.24
CA ILE A 152 1.09 8.54 16.60
C ILE A 152 2.31 8.37 17.50
N SER A 153 2.82 9.48 18.03
CA SER A 153 4.04 9.47 18.84
C SER A 153 3.77 9.03 20.29
N HIS A 154 4.71 8.37 20.96
CA HIS A 154 4.59 7.99 22.37
C HIS A 154 3.27 7.26 22.69
N ALA A 155 2.84 6.35 21.81
CA ALA A 155 1.56 5.64 21.93
C ALA A 155 1.49 4.75 23.18
N ASN A 156 2.63 4.37 23.75
CA ASN A 156 2.76 3.67 25.03
C ASN A 156 2.38 4.55 26.24
N GLN A 157 2.50 5.87 26.13
CA GLN A 157 2.20 6.80 27.23
C GLN A 157 0.75 7.31 27.20
N LYS A 158 -0.05 6.90 26.20
CA LYS A 158 -1.37 7.46 25.91
C LYS A 158 -2.49 6.48 26.25
N GLY A 159 -3.47 6.96 27.00
CA GLY A 159 -4.71 6.21 27.23
C GLY A 159 -5.65 6.21 26.02
N LEU A 160 -6.66 5.32 26.03
CA LEU A 160 -7.62 5.17 24.92
C LEU A 160 -8.31 6.48 24.51
N LYS A 161 -8.57 7.38 25.45
CA LYS A 161 -9.17 8.70 25.17
C LYS A 161 -8.29 9.54 24.26
N GLN A 162 -7.01 9.67 24.63
CA GLN A 162 -6.04 10.46 23.87
C GLN A 162 -5.75 9.82 22.52
N LEU A 163 -5.56 8.49 22.49
CA LEU A 163 -5.38 7.74 21.25
C LEU A 163 -6.57 7.90 20.30
N THR A 164 -7.80 7.88 20.82
CA THR A 164 -9.02 8.11 20.01
C THR A 164 -9.00 9.48 19.37
N LYS A 165 -8.76 10.53 20.15
CA LYS A 165 -8.71 11.90 19.62
C LYS A 165 -7.63 12.05 18.54
N GLU A 166 -6.41 11.63 18.87
CA GLU A 166 -5.25 11.82 18.02
C GLU A 166 -5.31 10.99 16.73
N ALA A 167 -5.71 9.71 16.80
CA ALA A 167 -5.85 8.88 15.61
C ALA A 167 -6.91 9.44 14.64
N LYS A 168 -8.02 10.00 15.16
CA LYS A 168 -9.07 10.60 14.32
C LYS A 168 -8.63 11.92 13.72
N GLU A 169 -7.95 12.77 14.49
CA GLU A 169 -7.41 14.05 14.02
C GLU A 169 -6.34 13.83 12.96
N ILE A 170 -5.37 12.94 13.22
CA ILE A 170 -4.33 12.56 12.27
C ILE A 170 -4.94 11.94 11.01
N GLY A 171 -5.89 11.01 11.15
CA GLY A 171 -6.55 10.38 10.01
C GLY A 171 -7.38 11.35 9.18
N ARG A 172 -7.94 12.39 9.79
CA ARG A 172 -8.60 13.49 9.08
C ARG A 172 -7.58 14.39 8.39
N ASN A 173 -6.54 14.83 9.09
CA ASN A 173 -5.49 15.69 8.54
C ASN A 173 -4.75 15.02 7.39
N ALA A 174 -4.54 13.70 7.44
CA ALA A 174 -3.99 12.92 6.33
C ALA A 174 -4.88 13.02 5.09
N ARG A 175 -6.19 12.81 5.24
CA ARG A 175 -7.14 12.93 4.12
C ARG A 175 -7.24 14.36 3.59
N ASP A 176 -7.14 15.34 4.47
CA ASP A 176 -7.19 16.77 4.13
C ASP A 176 -5.84 17.33 3.65
N GLN A 177 -4.77 16.52 3.59
CA GLN A 177 -3.39 16.93 3.27
C GLN A 177 -2.82 18.03 4.17
N LYS A 178 -3.24 18.06 5.44
CA LYS A 178 -2.83 19.03 6.47
C LYS A 178 -1.93 18.41 7.55
N LEU A 179 -1.17 17.37 7.20
CA LEU A 179 -0.24 16.74 8.13
C LEU A 179 0.96 17.65 8.38
N LEU A 180 1.38 17.72 9.65
CA LEU A 180 2.63 18.38 10.02
C LEU A 180 3.83 17.51 9.61
N PRO A 181 5.00 18.10 9.28
CA PRO A 181 6.20 17.33 8.94
C PRO A 181 6.60 16.29 9.98
N ASP A 182 6.41 16.60 11.27
CA ASP A 182 6.73 15.72 12.39
C ASP A 182 5.79 14.51 12.47
N GLN A 183 4.58 14.61 11.91
CA GLN A 183 3.64 13.48 11.82
C GLN A 183 3.99 12.51 10.70
N LEU A 184 4.93 12.86 9.82
CA LEU A 184 5.41 12.01 8.72
C LEU A 184 6.78 11.37 9.03
N LYS A 185 7.48 11.84 10.08
CA LYS A 185 8.78 11.33 10.52
C LYS A 185 8.60 10.50 11.80
N GLY A 186 9.30 9.36 11.90
CA GLY A 186 9.33 8.55 13.14
C GLY A 186 8.45 7.30 13.16
N SER A 187 7.90 6.84 12.03
CA SER A 187 7.32 5.49 11.97
C SER A 187 8.45 4.48 11.90
N PHE A 188 8.95 4.02 13.04
CA PHE A 188 10.00 3.00 13.09
C PHE A 188 9.49 1.58 12.79
N PHE A 189 8.21 1.44 12.39
CA PHE A 189 7.60 0.15 12.06
C PHE A 189 7.56 -0.18 10.56
N TYR A 190 8.36 0.52 9.74
CA TYR A 190 8.56 0.23 8.32
C TYR A 190 10.05 0.21 7.98
N HIS A 191 10.80 -0.69 8.63
CA HIS A 191 12.10 -1.17 8.16
C HIS A 191 12.19 -2.67 8.42
#